data_AF-A0A3N5YKB1-F1
#
_entry.id   AF-A0A3N5YKB1-F1
#
_cell.length_a   1.000
_cell.length_b   1.000
_cell.length_c   1.000
_cell.angle_alpha   90.00
_cell.angle_beta   90.00
_cell.angle_gamma   90.00
#
_symmetry.space_group_name_H-M   'P 1'
#
loop_
_entity.id
_entity.type
_entity.pdbx_description
1 polymer ?
#
loop_
_entity_poly.entity_id
_entity_poly.type
_entity_poly.pdbx_seq_one_letter_code
_entity_poly.pdbx_strand_id
1 'polypeptide(L)'
;EMLCCIRCAACLNVCPVYGKIGGHAYGFAYSGPVGAVVTPLLTGINRGRDLCCGETLCGACQEACSVAIDLPRMLLALREKLAYGDPDWQVEPASRAERLAYRTWSWLVRNRRVYELALKIAALGQRLLPQAGGMILRLPPPLQGWTQSRDLFPLAQETFIERWRKGKVASNEQRVQRKSRSDESESE
;
A
#
# COMPACT_ATOMS: atom_id res chain seq x y z
N GLU A 1 -14.69 -18.33 14.28
CA GLU A 1 -14.65 -16.92 14.71
C GLU A 1 -15.50 -16.01 13.82
N MET A 2 -15.33 -16.01 12.50
CA MET A 2 -16.07 -15.10 11.62
C MET A 2 -17.60 -15.15 11.75
N LEU A 3 -18.16 -16.33 12.04
CA LEU A 3 -19.59 -16.55 12.26
C LEU A 3 -20.16 -15.88 13.52
N CYS A 4 -19.30 -15.40 14.43
CA CYS A 4 -19.70 -14.67 15.64
C CYS A 4 -20.00 -13.18 15.37
N CYS A 5 -19.84 -12.71 14.12
CA CYS A 5 -20.03 -11.31 13.78
C CYS A 5 -21.48 -10.85 13.99
N ILE A 6 -21.69 -9.87 14.88
CA ILE A 6 -23.01 -9.27 15.16
C ILE A 6 -23.35 -8.07 14.25
N ARG A 7 -22.52 -7.82 13.21
CA ARG A 7 -22.70 -6.73 12.23
C ARG A 7 -22.84 -5.32 12.83
N CYS A 8 -22.10 -5.02 13.91
CA CYS A 8 -22.09 -3.69 14.56
C CYS A 8 -21.34 -2.59 13.78
N ALA A 9 -20.68 -2.93 12.67
CA ALA A 9 -19.90 -2.03 11.81
C ALA A 9 -18.68 -1.31 12.45
N ALA A 10 -18.34 -1.57 13.73
CA ALA A 10 -17.19 -0.94 14.39
C ALA A 10 -15.87 -1.15 13.63
N CYS A 11 -15.57 -2.40 13.26
CA CYS A 11 -14.38 -2.76 12.48
C CYS A 11 -14.34 -2.12 11.08
N LEU A 12 -15.51 -1.88 10.47
CA LEU A 12 -15.63 -1.26 9.15
C LEU A 12 -15.31 0.23 9.21
N ASN A 13 -15.77 0.94 10.25
CA ASN A 13 -15.55 2.37 10.42
C ASN A 13 -14.10 2.72 10.80
N VAL A 14 -13.42 1.87 11.57
CA VAL A 14 -12.02 2.10 11.96
C VAL A 14 -11.03 1.70 10.84
N CYS A 15 -11.48 0.96 9.82
CA CYS A 15 -10.59 0.46 8.78
C CYS A 15 -10.10 1.61 7.87
N PRO A 16 -8.78 1.87 7.79
CA PRO A 16 -8.25 2.93 6.95
C PRO A 16 -8.41 2.64 5.46
N VAL A 17 -8.43 1.36 5.06
CA VAL A 17 -8.63 0.95 3.66
C VAL A 17 -10.06 1.27 3.25
N TYR A 18 -11.05 0.77 4.00
CA TYR A 18 -12.46 1.05 3.74
C TYR A 18 -12.75 2.55 3.71
N GLY A 19 -12.21 3.32 4.66
CA GLY A 19 -12.37 4.78 4.69
C GLY A 19 -11.79 5.51 3.47
N LYS A 20 -10.84 4.91 2.74
CA LYS A 20 -10.24 5.51 1.54
C LYS A 20 -10.86 5.07 0.23
N ILE A 21 -11.22 3.79 0.09
CA ILE A 21 -11.73 3.25 -1.18
C ILE A 21 -13.26 3.16 -1.23
N GLY A 22 -13.92 3.19 -0.07
CA GLY A 22 -15.37 3.04 0.05
C GLY A 22 -15.87 1.61 -0.22
N GLY A 23 -17.17 1.38 -0.02
CA GLY A 23 -17.78 0.05 -0.15
C GLY A 23 -17.87 -0.47 -1.59
N HIS A 24 -18.08 0.41 -2.58
CA HIS A 24 -18.23 0.00 -3.99
C HIS A 24 -16.97 -0.63 -4.58
N ALA A 25 -15.80 -0.19 -4.13
CA ALA A 25 -14.52 -0.73 -4.58
C ALA A 25 -14.32 -2.22 -4.21
N TYR A 26 -15.08 -2.74 -3.23
CA TYR A 26 -15.00 -4.15 -2.84
C TYR A 26 -15.69 -5.07 -3.87
N GLY A 27 -16.70 -4.60 -4.61
CA GLY A 27 -17.35 -5.41 -5.66
C GLY A 27 -18.24 -6.56 -5.16
N PHE A 28 -18.53 -6.64 -3.86
CA PHE A 28 -19.41 -7.66 -3.26
C PHE A 28 -20.37 -7.05 -2.24
N ALA A 29 -21.40 -7.82 -1.87
CA ALA A 29 -22.40 -7.39 -0.88
C ALA A 29 -21.79 -7.11 0.51
N TYR A 30 -20.74 -7.86 0.90
CA TYR A 30 -20.01 -7.61 2.13
C TYR A 30 -18.77 -6.75 1.86
N SER A 31 -18.63 -5.65 2.61
CA SER A 31 -17.53 -4.70 2.49
C SER A 31 -16.75 -4.55 3.80
N GLY A 32 -15.61 -3.85 3.72
CA GLY A 32 -14.70 -3.67 4.86
C GLY A 32 -13.96 -4.95 5.24
N PRO A 33 -13.28 -4.96 6.40
CA PRO A 33 -12.42 -6.07 6.80
C PRO A 33 -13.21 -7.37 7.07
N VAL A 34 -14.50 -7.26 7.43
CA VAL A 34 -15.43 -8.40 7.52
C VAL A 34 -15.68 -8.99 6.13
N GLY A 35 -16.00 -8.14 5.14
CA GLY A 35 -16.21 -8.57 3.76
C GLY A 35 -14.96 -9.18 3.14
N ALA A 36 -13.78 -8.66 3.48
CA ALA A 36 -12.51 -9.20 3.02
C ALA A 36 -12.23 -10.62 3.52
N VAL A 37 -12.85 -11.06 4.62
CA VAL A 37 -12.78 -12.45 5.11
C VAL A 37 -13.95 -13.30 4.60
N VAL A 38 -15.19 -12.79 4.73
CA VAL A 38 -16.40 -13.58 4.42
C VAL A 38 -16.53 -13.85 2.94
N THR A 39 -16.24 -12.87 2.08
CA THR A 39 -16.42 -13.02 0.64
C THR A 39 -15.58 -14.16 0.06
N PRO A 40 -14.25 -14.24 0.30
CA PRO A 40 -13.43 -15.39 -0.13
C PRO A 40 -13.94 -16.74 0.36
N LEU A 41 -14.50 -16.80 1.58
CA LEU A 41 -15.05 -18.04 2.14
C LEU A 41 -16.36 -18.47 1.47
N LEU A 42 -17.14 -17.52 0.95
CA LEU A 42 -18.41 -17.80 0.27
C LEU A 42 -18.27 -18.01 -1.24
N THR A 43 -17.41 -17.24 -1.90
CA THR A 43 -17.32 -17.21 -3.37
C THR A 43 -16.07 -17.91 -3.91
N GLY A 44 -15.19 -18.37 -3.01
CA GLY A 44 -13.90 -18.98 -3.32
C GLY A 44 -12.74 -17.98 -3.21
N ILE A 45 -11.62 -18.45 -2.66
CA ILE A 45 -10.45 -17.61 -2.34
C ILE A 45 -9.88 -16.90 -3.58
N ASN A 46 -9.86 -17.58 -4.73
CA ASN A 46 -9.36 -16.99 -5.98
C ASN A 46 -10.17 -15.77 -6.44
N ARG A 47 -11.50 -15.79 -6.26
CA ARG A 47 -12.37 -14.67 -6.65
C ARG A 47 -12.26 -13.49 -5.69
N GLY A 48 -12.02 -13.76 -4.41
CA GLY A 48 -11.84 -12.75 -3.37
C GLY A 48 -10.39 -12.28 -3.17
N ARG A 49 -9.45 -12.65 -4.06
CA ARG A 49 -8.01 -12.43 -3.84
C ARG A 49 -7.64 -10.96 -3.57
N ASP A 50 -8.27 -10.04 -4.28
CA ASP A 50 -7.97 -8.61 -4.18
C ASP A 50 -8.44 -8.02 -2.85
N LEU A 51 -9.52 -8.57 -2.29
CA LEU A 51 -10.00 -8.19 -0.96
C LEU A 51 -9.00 -8.61 0.11
N CYS A 52 -8.55 -9.86 0.07
CA CYS A 52 -7.57 -10.39 1.01
C CYS A 52 -6.27 -9.57 0.95
N CYS A 53 -5.76 -9.32 -0.26
CA CYS A 53 -4.48 -8.65 -0.48
C CYS A 53 -4.54 -7.12 -0.31
N GLY A 54 -5.72 -6.50 -0.40
CA GLY A 54 -5.90 -5.06 -0.25
C GLY A 54 -5.82 -4.55 1.18
N GLU A 55 -6.02 -5.41 2.18
CA GLU A 55 -6.03 -5.02 3.60
C GLU A 55 -4.62 -4.67 4.13
N THR A 56 -4.51 -3.70 5.05
CA THR A 56 -3.20 -3.29 5.59
C THR A 56 -2.67 -4.18 6.71
N LEU A 57 -3.51 -5.07 7.26
CA LEU A 57 -3.22 -5.87 8.47
C LEU A 57 -2.77 -5.01 9.67
N CYS A 58 -3.28 -3.78 9.79
CA CYS A 58 -2.91 -2.85 10.86
C CYS A 58 -3.47 -3.20 12.25
N GLY A 59 -4.37 -4.18 12.38
CA GLY A 59 -4.90 -4.64 13.68
C GLY A 59 -6.05 -3.83 14.29
N ALA A 60 -6.30 -2.59 13.84
CA ALA A 60 -7.32 -1.72 14.44
C ALA A 60 -8.74 -2.34 14.49
N CYS A 61 -9.09 -3.17 13.51
CA CYS A 61 -10.38 -3.85 13.45
C CYS A 61 -10.56 -4.93 14.55
N GLN A 62 -9.47 -5.54 15.03
CA GLN A 62 -9.47 -6.49 16.13
C GLN A 62 -9.72 -5.77 17.46
N GLU A 63 -9.03 -4.65 17.68
CA GLU A 63 -9.17 -3.81 18.88
C GLU A 63 -10.59 -3.23 19.01
N ALA A 64 -11.18 -2.79 17.90
CA ALA A 64 -12.53 -2.23 17.90
C ALA A 64 -13.66 -3.28 17.99
N CYS A 65 -13.34 -4.57 17.92
CA CYS A 65 -14.36 -5.62 17.82
C CYS A 65 -14.97 -5.94 19.20
N SER A 66 -16.29 -5.74 19.35
CA SER A 66 -17.02 -6.04 20.60
C SER A 66 -17.08 -7.52 20.96
N VAL A 67 -16.81 -8.41 20.01
CA VAL A 67 -16.81 -9.88 20.19
C VAL A 67 -15.44 -10.50 19.91
N ALA A 68 -14.37 -9.67 19.91
CA ALA A 68 -12.97 -10.10 19.82
C ALA A 68 -12.63 -11.01 18.62
N ILE A 69 -13.20 -10.73 17.43
CA ILE A 69 -12.85 -11.46 16.21
C ILE A 69 -11.47 -11.02 15.71
N ASP A 70 -10.57 -11.99 15.51
CA ASP A 70 -9.25 -11.76 14.95
C ASP A 70 -9.28 -11.79 13.41
N LEU A 71 -9.74 -10.68 12.83
CA LEU A 71 -9.76 -10.48 11.38
C LEU A 71 -8.34 -10.50 10.75
N PRO A 72 -7.31 -9.83 11.31
CA PRO A 72 -5.97 -9.85 10.74
C PRO A 72 -5.39 -11.27 10.59
N ARG A 73 -5.55 -12.13 11.60
CA ARG A 73 -5.09 -13.53 11.54
C ARG A 73 -5.79 -14.31 10.43
N MET A 74 -7.11 -14.18 10.29
CA MET A 74 -7.86 -14.85 9.23
C MET A 74 -7.45 -14.36 7.84
N LEU A 75 -7.25 -13.05 7.65
CA LEU A 75 -6.76 -12.49 6.41
C LEU A 75 -5.35 -12.98 6.07
N LEU A 76 -4.47 -13.11 7.07
CA LEU A 76 -3.12 -13.66 6.87
C LEU A 76 -3.17 -15.12 6.42
N ALA A 77 -4.04 -15.93 7.01
CA ALA A 77 -4.24 -17.33 6.59
C ALA A 77 -4.76 -17.43 5.15
N LEU A 78 -5.67 -16.55 4.74
CA LEU A 78 -6.14 -16.50 3.34
C LEU A 78 -5.02 -16.08 2.37
N ARG A 79 -4.18 -15.12 2.77
CA ARG A 79 -2.99 -14.71 1.98
C ARG A 79 -1.96 -15.83 1.87
N GLU A 80 -1.76 -16.61 2.92
CA GLU A 80 -0.88 -17.78 2.90
C GLU A 80 -1.36 -18.81 1.87
N LYS A 81 -2.67 -19.14 1.89
CA LYS A 81 -3.27 -20.03 0.89
C LYS A 81 -3.10 -19.51 -0.53
N LEU A 82 -3.29 -18.20 -0.76
CA LEU A 82 -3.04 -17.58 -2.06
C LEU A 82 -1.57 -17.64 -2.49
N ALA A 83 -0.64 -17.53 -1.54
CA ALA A 83 0.79 -17.53 -1.84
C ALA A 83 1.32 -18.93 -2.18
N TYR A 84 0.92 -19.94 -1.40
CA TYR A 84 1.46 -21.31 -1.51
C TYR A 84 0.57 -22.28 -2.29
N GLY A 85 -0.69 -21.90 -2.55
CA GLY A 85 -1.70 -22.81 -3.07
C GLY A 85 -2.25 -23.72 -1.98
N ASP A 86 -3.49 -24.16 -2.17
CA ASP A 86 -4.18 -25.07 -1.26
C ASP A 86 -5.17 -25.93 -2.06
N PRO A 87 -4.90 -27.23 -2.27
CA PRO A 87 -5.77 -28.12 -3.04
C PRO A 87 -7.17 -28.28 -2.44
N ASP A 88 -7.29 -28.30 -1.11
CA ASP A 88 -8.58 -28.48 -0.42
C ASP A 88 -9.50 -27.28 -0.65
N TRP A 89 -8.91 -26.10 -0.84
CA TRP A 89 -9.61 -24.86 -1.12
C TRP A 89 -9.61 -24.48 -2.61
N GLN A 90 -9.13 -25.38 -3.48
CA GLN A 90 -9.02 -25.16 -4.94
C GLN A 90 -8.25 -23.87 -5.28
N VAL A 91 -7.19 -23.56 -4.52
CA VAL A 91 -6.36 -22.37 -4.70
C VAL A 91 -5.07 -22.76 -5.42
N GLU A 92 -4.85 -22.16 -6.59
CA GLU A 92 -3.60 -22.31 -7.30
C GLU A 92 -2.51 -21.44 -6.65
N PRO A 93 -1.26 -21.93 -6.57
CA PRO A 93 -0.16 -21.14 -6.05
C PRO A 93 0.11 -19.89 -6.91
N ALA A 94 0.64 -18.85 -6.28
CA ALA A 94 1.06 -17.65 -6.97
C ALA A 94 2.03 -17.98 -8.13
N SER A 95 1.92 -17.21 -9.21
CA SER A 95 2.70 -17.47 -10.43
C SER A 95 4.21 -17.45 -10.15
N ARG A 96 4.98 -18.28 -10.87
CA ARG A 96 6.45 -18.30 -10.71
C ARG A 96 7.09 -16.94 -10.99
N ALA A 97 6.53 -16.19 -11.94
CA ALA A 97 6.97 -14.83 -12.26
C ALA A 97 6.72 -13.86 -11.10
N GLU A 98 5.53 -13.89 -10.49
CA GLU A 98 5.20 -13.07 -9.31
C GLU A 98 6.11 -13.41 -8.13
N ARG A 99 6.33 -14.72 -7.88
CA ARG A 99 7.24 -15.17 -6.81
C ARG A 99 8.67 -14.68 -7.04
N LEU A 100 9.16 -14.73 -8.29
CA LEU A 100 10.47 -14.20 -8.64
C LEU A 100 10.51 -12.67 -8.45
N ALA A 101 9.48 -11.96 -8.89
CA ALA A 101 9.38 -10.50 -8.73
C ALA A 101 9.46 -10.10 -7.25
N TYR A 102 8.69 -10.74 -6.36
CA TYR A 102 8.75 -10.45 -4.92
C TYR A 102 10.08 -10.84 -4.27
N ARG A 103 10.71 -11.95 -4.68
CA ARG A 103 12.05 -12.33 -4.18
C ARG A 103 13.10 -11.30 -4.59
N THR A 104 13.08 -10.87 -5.85
CA THR A 104 13.97 -9.82 -6.37
C THR A 104 13.73 -8.49 -5.65
N TRP A 105 12.47 -8.11 -5.44
CA TRP A 105 12.11 -6.91 -4.68
C TRP A 105 12.61 -6.98 -3.23
N SER A 106 12.41 -8.11 -2.55
CA SER A 106 12.89 -8.33 -1.19
C SER A 106 14.41 -8.20 -1.10
N TRP A 107 15.15 -8.79 -2.04
CA TRP A 107 16.60 -8.65 -2.11
C TRP A 107 17.04 -7.20 -2.38
N LEU A 108 16.37 -6.52 -3.31
CA LEU A 108 16.67 -5.14 -3.69
C LEU A 108 16.48 -4.18 -2.50
N VAL A 109 15.37 -4.28 -1.77
CA VAL A 109 15.05 -3.38 -0.64
C VAL A 109 15.89 -3.69 0.60
N ARG A 110 16.27 -4.95 0.83
CA ARG A 110 17.16 -5.33 1.95
C ARG A 110 18.59 -4.80 1.79
N ASN A 111 19.05 -4.62 0.55
CA ASN A 111 20.41 -4.16 0.26
C ASN A 111 20.45 -2.66 -0.01
N ARG A 112 20.81 -1.86 1.01
CA ARG A 112 20.87 -0.39 0.93
C ARG A 112 21.62 0.14 -0.30
N ARG A 113 22.80 -0.39 -0.63
CA ARG A 113 23.61 0.08 -1.77
C ARG A 113 22.92 -0.14 -3.11
N VAL A 114 22.29 -1.30 -3.28
CA VAL A 114 21.54 -1.65 -4.50
C VAL A 114 20.30 -0.77 -4.60
N TYR A 115 19.58 -0.58 -3.50
CA TYR A 115 18.41 0.29 -3.46
C TYR A 115 18.76 1.76 -3.80
N GLU A 116 19.82 2.31 -3.21
CA GLU A 116 20.29 3.68 -3.52
C GLU A 116 20.70 3.82 -4.99
N LEU A 117 21.41 2.84 -5.55
CA LEU A 117 21.79 2.85 -6.97
C LEU A 117 20.56 2.75 -7.88
N ALA A 118 19.63 1.85 -7.57
CA ALA A 118 18.38 1.68 -8.32
C ALA A 118 17.56 2.98 -8.35
N LEU A 119 17.46 3.68 -7.21
CA LEU A 119 16.79 4.99 -7.15
C LEU A 119 17.48 6.05 -8.00
N LYS A 120 18.82 6.10 -8.03
CA LYS A 120 19.57 7.03 -8.88
C LYS A 120 19.36 6.76 -10.36
N ILE A 121 19.41 5.48 -10.75
CA ILE A 121 19.13 5.05 -12.12
C ILE A 121 17.69 5.43 -12.50
N ALA A 122 16.73 5.19 -11.61
CA ALA A 122 15.34 5.55 -11.84
C ALA A 122 15.14 7.08 -11.94
N ALA A 123 15.81 7.86 -11.10
CA ALA A 123 15.74 9.33 -11.12
C ALA A 123 16.40 9.95 -12.37
N LEU A 124 17.40 9.28 -12.95
CA LEU A 124 17.99 9.65 -14.24
C LEU A 124 17.08 9.22 -15.39
N GLY A 125 16.60 7.97 -15.36
CA GLY A 125 15.80 7.36 -16.43
C GLY A 125 14.43 7.99 -16.61
N GLN A 126 13.81 8.50 -15.54
CA GLN A 126 12.53 9.22 -15.65
C GLN A 126 12.60 10.49 -16.51
N ARG A 127 13.79 11.06 -16.75
CA ARG A 127 13.96 12.23 -17.64
C ARG A 127 13.66 11.90 -19.11
N LEU A 128 13.70 10.62 -19.48
CA LEU A 128 13.35 10.12 -20.81
C LEU A 128 11.85 9.87 -20.96
N LEU A 129 11.07 9.96 -19.88
CA LEU A 129 9.62 9.77 -19.91
C LEU A 129 8.90 11.09 -20.21
N PRO A 130 7.73 11.05 -20.88
CA PRO A 130 6.95 12.25 -21.14
C PRO A 130 6.49 12.87 -19.82
N GLN A 131 6.98 14.08 -19.54
CA GLN A 131 6.64 14.86 -18.36
C GLN A 131 5.90 16.13 -18.78
N ALA A 132 4.76 16.41 -18.14
CA ALA A 132 4.07 17.69 -18.26
C ALA A 132 3.70 18.20 -16.86
N GLY A 133 3.92 19.49 -16.60
CA GLY A 133 3.61 20.09 -15.29
C GLY A 133 4.37 19.49 -14.11
N GLY A 134 5.52 18.85 -14.36
CA GLY A 134 6.27 18.14 -13.30
C GLY A 134 5.66 16.80 -12.88
N MET A 135 4.77 16.21 -13.69
CA MET A 135 4.23 14.87 -13.49
C MET A 135 4.55 13.96 -14.70
N ILE A 136 4.71 12.67 -14.45
CA ILE A 136 4.93 11.65 -15.50
C ILE A 136 3.56 11.22 -16.02
N LEU A 137 3.31 11.50 -17.30
CA LEU A 137 2.01 11.26 -17.94
C LEU A 137 1.83 9.83 -18.43
N ARG A 138 2.93 9.17 -18.84
CA ARG A 138 2.84 7.85 -19.45
C ARG A 138 4.07 7.01 -19.15
N LEU A 139 3.83 5.85 -18.55
CA LEU A 139 4.84 4.81 -18.38
C LEU A 139 4.87 3.89 -19.61
N PRO A 140 6.06 3.36 -19.98
CA PRO A 140 6.15 2.38 -21.05
C PRO A 140 5.46 1.07 -20.66
N PRO A 141 4.95 0.29 -21.63
CA PRO A 141 4.49 -1.08 -21.38
C PRO A 141 5.61 -1.91 -20.72
N PRO A 142 5.32 -2.75 -19.70
CA PRO A 142 4.01 -3.17 -19.17
C PRO A 142 3.44 -2.29 -18.03
N LEU A 143 4.12 -1.21 -17.64
CA LEU A 143 3.77 -0.40 -16.45
C LEU A 143 2.72 0.69 -16.72
N GLN A 144 2.20 0.74 -17.95
CA GLN A 144 1.28 1.78 -18.40
C GLN A 144 -0.07 1.82 -17.66
N GLY A 145 -0.48 0.73 -17.00
CA GLY A 145 -1.80 0.61 -16.37
C GLY A 145 -2.09 1.67 -15.32
N TRP A 146 -1.07 2.10 -14.56
CA TRP A 146 -1.22 3.19 -13.59
C TRP A 146 -1.50 4.53 -14.28
N THR A 147 -0.73 4.83 -15.33
CA THR A 147 -0.81 6.10 -16.10
C THR A 147 -2.00 6.17 -17.05
N GLN A 148 -2.87 5.17 -17.09
CA GLN A 148 -4.13 5.25 -17.85
C GLN A 148 -5.18 6.10 -17.14
N SER A 149 -5.17 6.10 -15.80
CA SER A 149 -6.16 6.81 -14.99
C SER A 149 -5.54 7.85 -14.05
N ARG A 150 -4.22 7.78 -13.79
CA ARG A 150 -3.54 8.65 -12.82
C ARG A 150 -2.15 9.08 -13.29
N ASP A 151 -1.88 10.37 -13.17
CA ASP A 151 -0.52 10.89 -13.33
C ASP A 151 0.37 10.42 -12.17
N LEU A 152 1.66 10.23 -12.45
CA LEU A 152 2.63 9.79 -11.45
C LEU A 152 3.53 10.95 -11.03
N PHE A 153 3.73 11.11 -9.72
CA PHE A 153 4.73 12.04 -9.20
C PHE A 153 6.13 11.58 -9.60
N PRO A 154 6.99 12.47 -10.10
CA PRO A 154 8.36 12.11 -10.45
C PRO A 154 9.13 11.75 -9.19
N LEU A 155 10.07 10.84 -9.35
CA LEU A 155 11.04 10.52 -8.31
C LEU A 155 11.89 11.76 -8.00
N ALA A 156 12.13 12.00 -6.71
CA ALA A 156 12.98 13.10 -6.29
C ALA A 156 14.41 12.93 -6.85
N GLN A 157 15.01 14.03 -7.33
CA GLN A 157 16.37 14.01 -7.88
C GLN A 157 17.43 13.65 -6.83
N GLU A 158 17.20 14.05 -5.57
CA GLU A 158 18.04 13.69 -4.43
C GLU A 158 17.24 12.77 -3.50
N THR A 159 17.84 11.65 -3.13
CA THR A 159 17.23 10.74 -2.14
C THR A 159 17.15 11.43 -0.77
N PHE A 160 16.22 11.00 0.09
CA PHE A 160 16.11 11.53 1.45
C PHE A 160 17.44 11.43 2.22
N ILE A 161 18.14 10.29 2.10
CA ILE A 161 19.43 10.05 2.76
C ILE A 161 20.50 11.03 2.28
N GLU A 162 20.55 11.34 0.99
CA GLU A 162 21.49 12.33 0.45
C GLU A 162 21.15 13.73 0.93
N ARG A 163 19.86 14.11 0.94
CA ARG A 163 19.42 15.38 1.49
C ARG A 163 19.77 15.51 2.97
N TRP A 164 19.63 14.44 3.74
CA TRP A 164 19.99 14.38 5.16
C TRP A 164 21.50 14.58 5.36
N ARG A 165 22.34 13.85 4.61
CA ARG A 165 23.80 14.00 4.67
C ARG A 165 24.28 15.40 4.25
N LYS A 166 23.57 16.04 3.30
CA LYS A 166 23.85 17.41 2.86
C LYS A 166 23.30 18.49 3.81
N GLY A 167 22.64 18.12 4.90
CA GLY A 167 22.01 19.07 5.83
C GLY A 167 20.83 19.85 5.24
N LYS A 168 20.25 19.39 4.12
CA LYS A 168 19.13 20.05 3.42
C LYS A 168 17.75 19.66 3.99
N VAL A 169 17.71 18.74 4.94
CA VAL A 169 16.49 18.39 5.66
C VAL A 169 16.46 19.27 6.89
N ALA A 170 15.62 20.31 6.86
CA ALA A 170 15.46 21.18 8.00
C ALA A 170 15.03 20.34 9.22
N SER A 171 15.78 20.44 10.32
CA SER A 171 15.31 19.90 11.59
C SER A 171 14.01 20.62 11.98
N ASN A 172 13.14 19.97 12.75
CA ASN A 172 11.87 20.58 13.14
C ASN A 172 12.11 21.92 13.88
N GLU A 173 13.22 22.04 14.61
CA GLU A 173 13.70 23.28 15.24
C GLU A 173 14.00 24.40 14.22
N GLN A 174 14.67 24.07 13.11
CA GLN A 174 14.95 25.05 12.05
C GLN A 174 13.68 25.51 11.33
N ARG A 175 12.65 24.65 11.24
CA ARG A 175 11.35 25.00 10.65
C ARG A 175 10.53 25.91 11.56
N VAL A 176 10.59 25.70 12.88
CA VAL A 176 9.99 26.57 13.89
C VAL A 176 10.70 27.93 13.91
N GLN A 177 12.03 27.97 13.90
CA GLN A 177 12.79 29.24 13.84
C GLN A 177 12.59 30.04 12.55
N ARG A 178 12.41 29.35 11.40
CA ARG A 178 12.11 30.04 10.14
C ARG A 178 10.71 30.64 10.13
N LYS A 179 9.75 29.99 10.81
CA LYS A 179 8.38 30.47 10.94
C LYS A 179 8.29 31.65 11.92
N SER A 180 9.01 31.61 13.04
CA SER A 180 9.08 32.77 13.95
C SER A 180 9.72 33.99 13.29
N ARG A 181 10.77 33.80 12.47
CA ARG A 181 11.41 34.88 11.71
C ARG A 181 10.57 35.46 10.57
N SER A 182 9.68 34.66 9.96
CA SER A 182 8.76 35.17 8.93
C SER A 182 7.61 35.97 9.56
N ASP A 183 7.10 35.50 10.70
CA ASP A 183 5.99 36.15 11.41
C ASP A 183 6.44 37.53 12.01
N GLU A 184 7.70 37.67 12.44
CA GLU A 184 8.30 38.96 12.85
C GLU A 184 8.51 39.93 11.68
N SER A 185 8.73 39.45 10.46
CA SER A 185 8.93 40.31 9.28
C SER A 185 7.64 40.78 8.59
N GLU A 186 6.50 40.15 8.91
CA GLU A 186 5.16 40.57 8.44
C GLU A 186 4.43 41.49 9.43
N SER A 187 5.05 41.77 10.59
CA SER A 187 4.49 42.61 11.66
C SER A 187 5.15 43.99 11.81
N GLU A 188 6.08 44.35 10.91
CA GLU A 188 6.58 45.71 10.63
C GLU A 188 5.97 46.27 9.33
#